data_AF-A0A945H7J7-F1
#
_entry.id   AF-A0A945H7J7-F1
#
_cell.length_a   1.000
_cell.length_b   1.000
_cell.length_c   1.000
_cell.angle_alpha   90.00
_cell.angle_beta   90.00
_cell.angle_gamma   90.00
#
_symmetry.space_group_name_H-M   'P 1'
#
loop_
_entity.id
_entity.type
_entity.pdbx_description
1 polymer ?
#
loop_
_entity_poly.entity_id
_entity_poly.type
_entity_poly.pdbx_seq_one_letter_code
_entity_poly.pdbx_strand_id
1 'polypeptide(L)'
;MKFLVLSLLVLPLLTVAEPIPIKVVVVSMFEYGEVTGDRPGEFQFWVERFPMEKSLSFPAGEFDLRLSEQGVLGICTGGGIANATASVMALGMDARFDLSNAYWLVAGIAGGDPEDLSLGSAAWAKFVIDGDLMVEIDAREIPEGWPYGIIPLGSDRPAKVQSDLSTGWTVDTIKFSLNDSLVNWAYRLTRDVEIPASGGVAQFRAQ
;
A
#
# COMPACT_ATOMS: atom_id res chain seq x y z
N MET A 1 36.97 -60.15 19.81
CA MET A 1 36.87 -59.25 18.64
C MET A 1 35.53 -58.54 18.71
N LYS A 2 35.48 -57.29 19.19
CA LYS A 2 34.26 -56.46 19.18
C LYS A 2 34.48 -55.38 18.14
N PHE A 3 33.73 -55.46 17.04
CA PHE A 3 33.71 -54.44 15.99
C PHE A 3 32.92 -53.24 16.51
N LEU A 4 33.60 -52.10 16.64
CA LEU A 4 32.97 -50.82 16.92
C LEU A 4 32.54 -50.22 15.57
N VAL A 5 31.24 -50.20 15.30
CA VAL A 5 30.68 -49.53 14.12
C VAL A 5 30.54 -48.05 14.46
N LEU A 6 31.38 -47.21 13.85
CA LEU A 6 31.27 -45.75 13.93
C LEU A 6 30.17 -45.32 12.94
N SER A 7 29.00 -44.95 13.47
CA SER A 7 27.93 -44.35 12.66
C SER A 7 28.24 -42.87 12.49
N LEU A 8 28.64 -42.45 11.28
CA LEU A 8 28.79 -41.04 10.94
C LEU A 8 27.39 -40.41 10.80
N LEU A 9 27.00 -39.62 11.80
CA LEU A 9 25.90 -38.68 11.68
C LEU A 9 26.32 -37.55 10.73
N VAL A 10 25.86 -37.60 9.50
CA VAL A 10 25.91 -36.45 8.58
C VAL A 10 24.78 -35.52 8.98
N LEU A 11 25.09 -34.51 9.79
CA LEU A 11 24.20 -33.38 10.04
C LEU A 11 24.08 -32.58 8.73
N PRO A 12 22.89 -32.45 8.13
CA PRO A 12 22.72 -31.52 7.02
C PRO A 12 22.95 -30.12 7.58
N LEU A 13 24.02 -29.46 7.12
CA LEU A 13 24.14 -28.01 7.26
C LEU A 13 22.99 -27.41 6.47
N LEU A 14 21.94 -26.97 7.17
CA LEU A 14 20.98 -26.02 6.64
C LEU A 14 21.76 -24.76 6.31
N THR A 15 22.12 -24.63 5.04
CA THR A 15 22.61 -23.37 4.50
C THR A 15 21.41 -22.43 4.49
N VAL A 16 21.38 -21.50 5.45
CA VAL A 16 20.44 -20.38 5.39
C VAL A 16 20.85 -19.58 4.18
N ALA A 17 20.07 -19.65 3.10
CA ALA A 17 20.29 -18.82 1.93
C ALA A 17 20.32 -17.35 2.38
N GLU A 18 21.28 -16.56 1.89
CA GLU A 18 21.30 -15.14 2.21
C GLU A 18 19.97 -14.50 1.77
N PRO A 19 19.36 -13.63 2.62
CA PRO A 19 18.14 -12.94 2.24
C PRO A 19 18.32 -12.15 0.94
N ILE A 20 17.29 -12.16 0.10
CA ILE A 20 17.29 -11.46 -1.19
C ILE A 20 17.23 -9.95 -0.90
N PRO A 21 18.26 -9.16 -1.28
CA PRO A 21 18.22 -7.72 -1.07
C PRO A 21 17.20 -7.07 -2.00
N ILE A 22 16.20 -6.40 -1.42
CA ILE A 22 15.18 -5.68 -2.16
C ILE A 22 15.53 -4.20 -2.23
N LYS A 23 15.48 -3.63 -3.44
CA LYS A 23 15.75 -2.21 -3.67
C LYS A 23 14.49 -1.36 -3.54
N VAL A 24 13.39 -1.85 -4.11
CA VAL A 24 12.10 -1.17 -4.12
C VAL A 24 11.00 -2.19 -3.88
N VAL A 25 10.06 -1.85 -2.99
CA VAL A 25 8.78 -2.54 -2.86
C VAL A 25 7.70 -1.68 -3.52
N VAL A 26 7.01 -2.22 -4.52
CA VAL A 26 5.83 -1.62 -5.14
C VAL A 26 4.60 -2.25 -4.51
N VAL A 27 3.79 -1.42 -3.85
CA VAL A 27 2.57 -1.83 -3.16
C VAL A 27 1.36 -1.37 -3.97
N SER A 28 0.48 -2.32 -4.30
CA SER A 28 -0.81 -2.12 -4.95
C SER A 28 -1.91 -2.77 -4.12
N MET A 29 -3.17 -2.38 -4.33
CA MET A 29 -4.27 -2.80 -3.47
C MET A 29 -5.14 -3.88 -4.09
N PHE A 30 -5.32 -3.92 -5.42
CA PHE A 30 -6.21 -4.93 -6.00
C PHE A 30 -5.83 -5.39 -7.41
N GLU A 31 -6.35 -6.57 -7.75
CA GLU A 31 -6.39 -7.14 -9.09
C GLU A 31 -7.76 -7.81 -9.31
N TYR A 32 -8.27 -7.81 -10.55
CA TYR A 32 -9.60 -8.37 -10.85
C TYR A 32 -9.60 -9.89 -11.03
N GLY A 33 -8.45 -10.48 -11.33
CA GLY A 33 -8.32 -11.90 -11.65
C GLY A 33 -6.86 -12.31 -11.66
N GLU A 34 -6.38 -12.71 -12.84
CA GLU A 34 -4.99 -13.09 -13.01
C GLU A 34 -4.08 -11.85 -12.94
N VAL A 35 -2.86 -12.05 -12.48
CA VAL A 35 -1.85 -10.98 -12.38
C VAL A 35 -1.20 -10.65 -13.73
N THR A 36 -1.65 -11.28 -14.82
CA THR A 36 -1.22 -11.09 -16.21
C THR A 36 -2.29 -11.56 -17.20
N GLY A 37 -2.41 -10.88 -18.35
CA GLY A 37 -3.08 -11.41 -19.54
C GLY A 37 -4.61 -11.31 -19.57
N ASP A 38 -5.23 -10.76 -18.54
CA ASP A 38 -6.68 -10.48 -18.50
C ASP A 38 -6.96 -8.96 -18.37
N ARG A 39 -8.06 -8.57 -17.70
CA ARG A 39 -8.38 -7.15 -17.51
C ARG A 39 -7.59 -6.63 -16.30
N PRO A 40 -6.67 -5.66 -16.50
CA PRO A 40 -5.79 -5.20 -15.41
C PRO A 40 -6.54 -4.36 -14.37
N GLY A 41 -6.25 -4.66 -13.11
CA GLY A 41 -6.42 -3.80 -11.94
C GLY A 41 -5.19 -2.92 -11.74
N GLU A 42 -4.76 -2.74 -10.49
CA GLU A 42 -3.60 -1.91 -10.15
C GLU A 42 -2.27 -2.66 -10.34
N PHE A 43 -2.25 -3.97 -10.06
CA PHE A 43 -1.01 -4.72 -9.95
C PHE A 43 -0.46 -5.19 -11.30
N GLN A 44 -1.32 -5.67 -12.19
CA GLN A 44 -0.94 -6.31 -13.45
C GLN A 44 -0.03 -5.45 -14.33
N PHE A 45 -0.27 -4.14 -14.45
CA PHE A 45 0.60 -3.28 -15.26
C PHE A 45 2.01 -3.15 -14.70
N TRP A 46 2.21 -3.24 -13.39
CA TRP A 46 3.56 -3.32 -12.82
C TRP A 46 4.24 -4.61 -13.21
N VAL A 47 3.53 -5.72 -13.10
CA VAL A 47 4.04 -7.06 -13.44
C VAL A 47 4.42 -7.16 -14.92
N GLU A 48 3.59 -6.61 -15.81
CA GLU A 48 3.76 -6.73 -17.27
C GLU A 48 4.71 -5.68 -17.86
N ARG A 49 4.62 -4.42 -17.42
CA ARG A 49 5.38 -3.30 -18.02
C ARG A 49 6.72 -3.05 -17.33
N PHE A 50 6.86 -3.48 -16.07
CA PHE A 50 8.13 -3.51 -15.35
C PHE A 50 8.43 -4.98 -15.01
N PRO A 51 8.87 -5.81 -15.97
CA PRO A 51 8.73 -7.27 -15.92
C PRO A 51 9.14 -7.88 -14.57
N MET A 52 8.15 -8.33 -13.80
CA MET A 52 8.31 -9.01 -12.51
C MET A 52 8.04 -10.50 -12.67
N GLU A 53 8.93 -11.18 -13.40
CA GLU A 53 8.70 -12.55 -13.89
C GLU A 53 8.69 -13.63 -12.81
N LYS A 54 9.40 -13.43 -11.69
CA LYS A 54 9.47 -14.42 -10.62
C LYS A 54 8.24 -14.34 -9.73
N SER A 55 7.39 -15.37 -9.78
CA SER A 55 6.33 -15.58 -8.78
C SER A 55 6.90 -16.25 -7.54
N LEU A 56 6.67 -15.67 -6.38
CA LEU A 56 7.10 -16.21 -5.09
C LEU A 56 5.86 -16.42 -4.22
N SER A 57 5.66 -17.66 -3.78
CA SER A 57 4.53 -18.01 -2.94
C SER A 57 4.48 -17.10 -1.71
N PHE A 58 3.29 -16.54 -1.44
CA PHE A 58 3.06 -15.66 -0.30
C PHE A 58 1.72 -16.00 0.38
N PRO A 59 1.69 -17.11 1.16
CA PRO A 59 0.44 -17.66 1.70
C PRO A 59 -0.33 -16.74 2.67
N ALA A 60 0.33 -15.70 3.18
CA ALA A 60 -0.27 -14.73 4.09
C ALA A 60 -0.98 -13.56 3.35
N GLY A 61 -0.75 -13.42 2.05
CA GLY A 61 -1.40 -12.41 1.21
C GLY A 61 -2.40 -13.02 0.24
N GLU A 62 -3.15 -12.15 -0.43
CA GLU A 62 -4.16 -12.55 -1.43
C GLU A 62 -3.53 -13.03 -2.74
N PHE A 63 -2.37 -12.49 -3.09
CA PHE A 63 -1.61 -12.82 -4.29
C PHE A 63 -0.17 -13.20 -3.96
N ASP A 64 0.44 -14.02 -4.83
CA ASP A 64 1.88 -14.26 -4.83
C ASP A 64 2.66 -12.95 -5.01
N LEU A 65 3.84 -12.88 -4.38
CA LEU A 65 4.77 -11.77 -4.62
C LEU A 65 5.40 -11.90 -6.00
N ARG A 66 5.67 -10.76 -6.63
CA ARG A 66 6.29 -10.71 -7.97
C ARG A 66 7.64 -10.02 -7.89
N LEU A 67 8.71 -10.68 -8.31
CA LEU A 67 10.07 -10.14 -8.22
C LEU A 67 10.67 -9.96 -9.62
N SER A 68 11.15 -8.75 -9.90
CA SER A 68 11.95 -8.45 -11.09
C SER A 68 13.42 -8.82 -10.89
N GLU A 69 14.15 -9.03 -12.00
CA GLU A 69 15.59 -9.26 -11.96
C GLU A 69 16.38 -8.07 -11.38
N GLN A 70 15.80 -6.87 -11.40
CA GLN A 70 16.44 -5.64 -10.95
C GLN A 70 16.36 -5.42 -9.43
N GLY A 71 15.64 -6.28 -8.71
CA GLY A 71 15.44 -6.18 -7.25
C GLY A 71 14.22 -5.32 -6.86
N VAL A 72 13.23 -5.20 -7.74
CA VAL A 72 11.92 -4.60 -7.42
C VAL A 72 10.93 -5.71 -7.11
N LEU A 73 10.38 -5.67 -5.90
CA LEU A 73 9.39 -6.60 -5.39
C LEU A 73 7.99 -5.95 -5.46
N GLY A 74 7.06 -6.59 -6.14
CA GLY A 74 5.67 -6.22 -6.19
C GLY A 74 4.84 -7.02 -5.19
N ILE A 75 3.95 -6.32 -4.47
CA ILE A 75 2.95 -6.90 -3.58
C ILE A 75 1.56 -6.31 -3.93
N CYS A 76 0.56 -7.18 -4.03
CA CYS A 76 -0.85 -6.81 -4.09
C CYS A 76 -1.49 -7.16 -2.75
N THR A 77 -1.85 -6.14 -1.96
CA THR A 77 -2.22 -6.34 -0.55
C THR A 77 -3.64 -6.84 -0.35
N GLY A 78 -4.51 -6.65 -1.34
CA GLY A 78 -5.95 -6.66 -1.13
C GLY A 78 -6.45 -5.28 -0.68
N GLY A 79 -7.71 -4.97 -1.00
CA GLY A 79 -8.34 -3.70 -0.67
C GLY A 79 -8.61 -3.54 0.84
N GLY A 80 -8.44 -2.32 1.35
CA GLY A 80 -8.74 -1.96 2.74
C GLY A 80 -7.56 -2.06 3.70
N ILE A 81 -7.65 -1.32 4.81
CA ILE A 81 -6.56 -1.15 5.78
C ILE A 81 -6.15 -2.47 6.45
N ALA A 82 -7.09 -3.36 6.74
CA ALA A 82 -6.81 -4.65 7.37
C ALA A 82 -5.91 -5.54 6.48
N ASN A 83 -6.24 -5.62 5.19
CA ASN A 83 -5.49 -6.37 4.19
C ASN A 83 -4.09 -5.78 3.97
N ALA A 84 -4.00 -4.45 3.84
CA ALA A 84 -2.71 -3.75 3.76
C ALA A 84 -1.84 -4.01 5.00
N THR A 85 -2.41 -3.91 6.20
CA THR A 85 -1.70 -4.12 7.47
C THR A 85 -1.16 -5.55 7.57
N ALA A 86 -2.01 -6.56 7.35
CA ALA A 86 -1.61 -7.96 7.46
C ALA A 86 -0.54 -8.33 6.42
N SER A 87 -0.72 -7.90 5.17
CA SER A 87 0.19 -8.19 4.06
C SER A 87 1.57 -7.55 4.27
N VAL A 88 1.63 -6.28 4.69
CA VAL A 88 2.91 -5.59 4.94
C VAL A 88 3.63 -6.17 6.15
N MET A 89 2.91 -6.52 7.23
CA MET A 89 3.51 -7.21 8.37
C MET A 89 4.07 -8.57 7.98
N ALA A 90 3.31 -9.37 7.22
CA ALA A 90 3.76 -10.68 6.75
C ALA A 90 4.99 -10.58 5.86
N LEU A 91 5.04 -9.60 4.94
CA LEU A 91 6.22 -9.34 4.12
C LEU A 91 7.43 -8.89 4.98
N GLY A 92 7.20 -8.01 5.96
CA GLY A 92 8.25 -7.53 6.87
C GLY A 92 8.86 -8.63 7.75
N MET A 93 8.12 -9.71 7.99
CA MET A 93 8.57 -10.88 8.77
C MET A 93 9.13 -12.01 7.91
N ASP A 94 9.07 -11.89 6.58
CA ASP A 94 9.51 -12.92 5.67
C ASP A 94 11.04 -12.92 5.53
N ALA A 95 11.69 -13.90 6.18
CA ALA A 95 13.15 -14.03 6.23
C ALA A 95 13.81 -14.26 4.86
N ARG A 96 13.03 -14.50 3.79
CA ARG A 96 13.56 -14.59 2.42
C ARG A 96 14.10 -13.25 1.91
N PHE A 97 13.66 -12.12 2.48
CA PHE A 97 13.96 -10.79 1.94
C PHE A 97 14.71 -9.92 2.95
N ASP A 98 15.68 -9.15 2.46
CA ASP A 98 16.24 -8.02 3.19
C ASP A 98 15.59 -6.73 2.68
N LEU A 99 14.79 -6.11 3.55
CA LEU A 99 14.04 -4.88 3.30
C LEU A 99 14.67 -3.65 3.98
N SER A 100 15.79 -3.83 4.70
CA SER A 100 16.37 -2.81 5.58
C SER A 100 16.72 -1.49 4.88
N ASN A 101 16.99 -1.55 3.57
CA ASN A 101 17.33 -0.42 2.73
C ASN A 101 16.37 -0.23 1.54
N ALA A 102 15.22 -0.91 1.54
CA ALA A 102 14.25 -0.82 0.46
C ALA A 102 13.51 0.53 0.48
N TYR A 103 13.31 1.11 -0.71
CA TYR A 103 12.33 2.17 -0.92
C TYR A 103 10.94 1.58 -1.09
N TRP A 104 9.91 2.26 -0.60
CA TRP A 104 8.52 1.80 -0.71
C TRP A 104 7.74 2.77 -1.57
N LEU A 105 7.09 2.25 -2.61
CA LEU A 105 6.21 2.98 -3.51
C LEU A 105 4.81 2.40 -3.39
N VAL A 106 3.90 3.15 -2.79
CA VAL A 106 2.47 2.82 -2.79
C VAL A 106 1.84 3.43 -4.03
N ALA A 107 1.31 2.59 -4.91
CA ALA A 107 0.75 2.98 -6.19
C ALA A 107 -0.65 2.37 -6.36
N GLY A 108 -1.66 3.23 -6.36
CA GLY A 108 -3.05 2.83 -6.53
C GLY A 108 -3.92 3.97 -7.06
N ILE A 109 -5.15 3.65 -7.40
CA ILE A 109 -6.17 4.64 -7.76
C ILE A 109 -6.75 5.26 -6.49
N ALA A 110 -7.19 6.52 -6.60
CA ALA A 110 -7.80 7.23 -5.48
C ALA A 110 -8.86 8.20 -5.99
N GLY A 111 -9.75 8.60 -5.08
CA GLY A 111 -10.56 9.80 -5.27
C GLY A 111 -9.72 11.06 -5.07
N GLY A 112 -10.13 12.16 -5.70
CA GLY A 112 -9.56 13.48 -5.49
C GLY A 112 -10.68 14.51 -5.38
N ASP A 113 -10.40 15.62 -4.70
CA ASP A 113 -11.30 16.78 -4.68
C ASP A 113 -11.39 17.34 -6.11
N PRO A 114 -12.59 17.43 -6.71
CA PRO A 114 -12.76 17.92 -8.07
C PRO A 114 -12.30 19.37 -8.27
N GLU A 115 -12.22 20.19 -7.21
CA GLU A 115 -11.69 21.56 -7.29
C GLU A 115 -10.16 21.58 -7.44
N ASP A 116 -9.48 20.53 -6.99
CA ASP A 116 -8.01 20.40 -7.03
C ASP A 116 -7.50 19.44 -8.11
N LEU A 117 -8.29 18.42 -8.47
CA LEU A 117 -7.87 17.30 -9.32
C LEU A 117 -8.98 16.83 -10.27
N SER A 118 -8.67 16.82 -11.56
CA SER A 118 -9.55 16.21 -12.58
C SER A 118 -9.41 14.69 -12.65
N LEU A 119 -10.47 13.98 -13.05
CA LEU A 119 -10.42 12.53 -13.30
C LEU A 119 -9.27 12.15 -14.24
N GLY A 120 -8.49 11.12 -13.88
CA GLY A 120 -7.32 10.67 -14.64
C GLY A 120 -6.04 11.47 -14.36
N SER A 121 -6.06 12.44 -13.44
CA SER A 121 -4.83 13.03 -12.91
C SER A 121 -4.05 12.03 -12.05
N ALA A 122 -2.74 12.27 -11.92
CA ALA A 122 -1.88 11.56 -10.97
C ALA A 122 -1.34 12.55 -9.93
N ALA A 123 -1.22 12.11 -8.67
CA ALA A 123 -0.71 12.92 -7.57
C ALA A 123 0.40 12.20 -6.82
N TRP A 124 1.41 12.95 -6.39
CA TRP A 124 2.45 12.48 -5.50
C TRP A 124 2.17 13.00 -4.09
N ALA A 125 1.77 12.12 -3.19
CA ALA A 125 1.44 12.47 -1.81
C ALA A 125 2.70 12.86 -1.01
N LYS A 126 2.57 13.90 -0.17
CA LYS A 126 3.60 14.28 0.83
C LYS A 126 3.24 13.83 2.23
N PHE A 127 1.96 13.60 2.49
CA PHE A 127 1.44 13.18 3.77
C PHE A 127 0.38 12.11 3.55
N VAL A 128 0.27 11.19 4.50
CA VAL A 128 -0.86 10.28 4.65
C VAL A 128 -1.51 10.63 5.97
N ILE A 129 -2.82 10.89 5.93
CA ILE A 129 -3.63 11.14 7.12
C ILE A 129 -4.63 10.00 7.22
N ASP A 130 -4.58 9.26 8.32
CA ASP A 130 -5.58 8.24 8.65
C ASP A 130 -6.66 8.89 9.52
N GLY A 131 -7.84 9.04 8.91
CA GLY A 131 -9.02 9.57 9.59
C GLY A 131 -9.92 8.49 10.17
N ASP A 132 -9.71 7.21 9.86
CA ASP A 132 -10.73 6.17 10.00
C ASP A 132 -11.03 5.78 11.45
N LEU A 133 -10.14 6.13 12.38
CA LEU A 133 -10.38 5.98 13.81
C LEU A 133 -11.26 7.12 14.33
N MET A 134 -12.56 6.88 14.32
CA MET A 134 -13.60 7.80 14.76
C MET A 134 -14.79 7.04 15.35
N VAL A 135 -15.73 7.77 15.95
CA VAL A 135 -17.05 7.24 16.29
C VAL A 135 -18.05 7.76 15.27
N GLU A 136 -18.92 6.90 14.77
CA GLU A 136 -20.07 7.29 13.96
C GLU A 136 -21.36 6.91 14.69
N ILE A 137 -22.26 7.89 14.82
CA ILE A 137 -23.64 7.65 15.27
C ILE A 137 -24.48 7.26 14.06
N ASP A 138 -25.37 6.28 14.24
CA ASP A 138 -26.39 5.93 13.26
C ASP A 138 -27.13 7.19 12.78
N ALA A 139 -27.28 7.34 11.46
CA ALA A 139 -27.84 8.55 10.86
C ALA A 139 -29.24 8.93 11.41
N ARG A 140 -30.00 7.95 11.92
CA ARG A 140 -31.35 8.16 12.50
C ARG A 140 -31.32 8.70 13.92
N GLU A 141 -30.19 8.57 14.60
CA GLU A 141 -29.99 8.94 16.00
C GLU A 141 -29.10 10.19 16.16
N ILE A 142 -28.68 10.80 15.05
CA ILE A 142 -27.91 12.06 15.07
C ILE A 142 -28.72 13.12 15.81
N PRO A 143 -28.16 13.74 16.88
CA PRO A 143 -28.84 14.79 17.63
C PRO A 143 -29.26 15.97 16.75
N GLU A 144 -30.44 16.54 17.04
CA GLU A 144 -30.95 17.70 16.34
C GLU A 144 -29.95 18.88 16.42
N GLY A 145 -29.61 19.46 15.27
CA GLY A 145 -28.65 20.56 15.16
C GLY A 145 -27.18 20.14 14.97
N TRP A 146 -26.88 18.84 14.94
CA TRP A 146 -25.57 18.35 14.48
C TRP A 146 -25.50 18.33 12.95
N PRO A 147 -24.36 18.71 12.34
CA PRO A 147 -24.22 18.69 10.88
C PRO A 147 -24.08 17.26 10.32
N TYR A 148 -23.55 16.33 11.12
CA TYR A 148 -23.31 14.92 10.80
C TYR A 148 -23.07 14.09 12.07
N GLY A 149 -23.09 12.76 11.95
CA GLY A 149 -22.93 11.81 13.06
C GLY A 149 -21.50 11.37 13.36
N ILE A 150 -20.51 11.92 12.66
CA ILE A 150 -19.09 11.59 12.82
C ILE A 150 -18.47 12.41 13.97
N ILE A 151 -17.86 11.72 14.93
CA ILE A 151 -17.25 12.30 16.12
C ILE A 151 -15.76 11.88 16.16
N PRO A 152 -14.83 12.86 16.21
CA PRO A 152 -13.41 12.57 16.42
C PRO A 152 -13.16 11.86 17.75
N LEU A 153 -12.12 11.03 17.82
CA LEU A 153 -11.70 10.44 19.10
C LEU A 153 -11.48 11.53 20.16
N GLY A 154 -11.95 11.22 21.37
CA GLY A 154 -11.83 12.12 22.52
C GLY A 154 -12.73 13.35 22.50
N SER A 155 -13.59 13.50 21.49
CA SER A 155 -14.63 14.53 21.45
C SER A 155 -15.98 13.97 21.92
N ASP A 156 -16.88 14.86 22.34
CA ASP A 156 -18.27 14.56 22.69
C ASP A 156 -19.26 14.96 21.58
N ARG A 157 -18.77 15.60 20.52
CA ARG A 157 -19.57 16.15 19.41
C ARG A 157 -18.77 16.25 18.11
N PRO A 158 -19.43 16.43 16.95
CA PRO A 158 -18.77 16.64 15.68
C PRO A 158 -17.91 17.90 15.71
N ALA A 159 -16.71 17.81 15.14
CA ALA A 159 -15.85 18.98 14.97
C ALA A 159 -16.52 19.98 14.01
N LYS A 160 -16.54 21.28 14.35
CA LYS A 160 -17.00 22.35 13.47
C LYS A 160 -15.85 23.12 12.84
N VAL A 161 -14.74 23.20 13.57
CA VAL A 161 -13.51 23.87 13.15
C VAL A 161 -12.31 22.99 13.45
N GLN A 162 -11.18 23.24 12.77
CA GLN A 162 -9.95 22.46 12.94
C GLN A 162 -9.48 22.39 14.41
N SER A 163 -9.69 23.44 15.20
CA SER A 163 -9.31 23.44 16.62
C SER A 163 -10.06 22.40 17.44
N ASP A 164 -11.27 22.01 17.03
CA ASP A 164 -12.09 21.02 17.73
C ASP A 164 -11.52 19.59 17.59
N LEU A 165 -10.65 19.35 16.60
CA LEU A 165 -9.96 18.07 16.42
C LEU A 165 -8.83 17.85 17.43
N SER A 166 -8.45 18.89 18.17
CA SER A 166 -7.32 18.87 19.11
C SER A 166 -7.74 18.91 20.59
N THR A 167 -9.04 18.91 20.87
CA THR A 167 -9.57 19.05 22.24
C THR A 167 -9.67 17.73 23.01
N GLY A 168 -9.41 16.60 22.36
CA GLY A 168 -9.54 15.26 22.92
C GLY A 168 -8.27 14.42 22.82
N TRP A 169 -8.30 13.22 23.40
CA TRP A 169 -7.27 12.21 23.15
C TRP A 169 -7.40 11.69 21.71
N THR A 170 -6.26 11.41 21.08
CA THR A 170 -6.19 10.73 19.78
C THR A 170 -5.08 9.70 19.81
N VAL A 171 -4.94 8.91 18.75
CA VAL A 171 -3.79 8.02 18.58
C VAL A 171 -2.65 8.73 17.86
N ASP A 172 -1.41 8.33 18.14
CA ASP A 172 -0.22 8.93 17.53
C ASP A 172 -0.03 8.55 16.06
N THR A 173 -0.81 7.58 15.55
CA THR A 173 -0.67 6.96 14.23
C THR A 173 -1.69 7.47 13.20
N ILE A 174 -2.03 8.76 13.24
CA ILE A 174 -2.99 9.38 12.31
C ILE A 174 -2.35 10.23 11.21
N LYS A 175 -1.06 10.55 11.34
CA LYS A 175 -0.36 11.44 10.40
C LYS A 175 1.04 10.94 10.13
N PHE A 176 1.32 10.69 8.87
CA PHE A 176 2.62 10.24 8.39
C PHE A 176 3.14 11.22 7.35
N SER A 177 4.32 11.79 7.60
CA SER A 177 5.03 12.57 6.59
C SER A 177 5.83 11.62 5.71
N LEU A 178 5.69 11.76 4.39
CA LEU A 178 6.46 10.97 3.43
C LEU A 178 7.80 11.66 3.15
N ASN A 179 8.69 10.97 2.43
CA ASN A 179 10.00 11.51 2.10
C ASN A 179 9.87 12.63 1.05
N ASP A 180 9.79 13.87 1.50
CA ASP A 180 9.62 15.05 0.65
C ASP A 180 10.65 15.15 -0.48
N SER A 181 11.90 14.79 -0.23
CA SER A 181 12.95 14.83 -1.27
C SER A 181 12.67 13.83 -2.38
N LEU A 182 12.26 12.61 -2.03
CA LEU A 182 11.92 11.55 -2.98
C LEU A 182 10.63 11.89 -3.75
N VAL A 183 9.61 12.37 -3.05
CA VAL A 183 8.33 12.80 -3.63
C VAL A 183 8.55 13.92 -4.65
N ASN A 184 9.29 14.96 -4.28
CA ASN A 184 9.57 16.07 -5.19
C ASN A 184 10.46 15.64 -6.38
N TRP A 185 11.38 14.68 -6.18
CA TRP A 185 12.16 14.11 -7.26
C TRP A 185 11.28 13.33 -8.25
N ALA A 186 10.40 12.47 -7.75
CA ALA A 186 9.48 11.68 -8.58
C ALA A 186 8.51 12.59 -9.36
N TYR A 187 7.97 13.63 -8.71
CA TYR A 187 7.16 14.65 -9.38
C TYR A 187 7.94 15.35 -10.51
N ARG A 188 9.18 15.80 -10.26
CA ARG A 188 9.99 16.46 -11.30
C ARG A 188 10.26 15.55 -12.51
N LEU A 189 10.43 14.24 -12.29
CA LEU A 189 10.63 13.29 -13.38
C LEU A 189 9.36 13.02 -14.21
N THR A 190 8.18 13.16 -13.60
CA THR A 190 6.92 12.68 -14.17
C THR A 190 5.94 13.80 -14.55
N ARG A 191 6.18 15.04 -14.14
CA ARG A 191 5.27 16.18 -14.35
C ARG A 191 4.95 16.49 -15.81
N ASP A 192 5.84 16.13 -16.72
CA ASP A 192 5.70 16.39 -18.15
C ASP A 192 5.24 15.15 -18.93
N VAL A 193 4.93 14.05 -18.23
CA VAL A 193 4.34 12.86 -18.86
C VAL A 193 2.93 13.20 -19.31
N GLU A 194 2.68 13.09 -20.61
CA GLU A 194 1.33 13.23 -21.15
C GLU A 194 0.45 12.07 -20.67
N ILE A 195 -0.59 12.39 -19.92
CA ILE A 195 -1.58 11.41 -19.48
C ILE A 195 -2.69 11.35 -20.53
N PRO A 196 -2.88 10.22 -21.24
CA PRO A 196 -3.90 10.11 -22.28
C PRO A 196 -5.32 10.30 -21.70
N ALA A 197 -6.09 11.20 -22.29
CA ALA A 197 -7.51 11.35 -21.98
C ALA A 197 -8.32 10.46 -22.93
N SER A 198 -8.96 9.42 -22.40
CA SER A 198 -9.97 8.69 -23.16
C SER A 198 -11.19 9.58 -23.43
N GLY A 199 -12.01 9.24 -24.42
CA GLY A 199 -13.25 9.99 -24.72
C GLY A 199 -14.17 10.12 -23.51
N GLY A 200 -14.25 9.08 -22.66
CA GLY A 200 -15.02 9.13 -21.41
C GLY A 200 -14.44 10.09 -20.37
N VAL A 201 -13.11 10.14 -20.22
CA VAL A 201 -12.45 11.12 -19.33
C VAL A 201 -12.66 12.54 -19.83
N ALA A 202 -12.53 12.77 -21.14
CA ALA A 202 -12.79 14.08 -21.74
C ALA A 202 -14.24 14.54 -21.53
N GLN A 203 -15.22 13.63 -21.68
CA GLN A 203 -16.63 13.93 -21.46
C GLN A 203 -16.93 14.23 -19.98
N PHE A 204 -16.32 13.50 -19.04
CA PHE A 204 -16.49 13.77 -17.61
C PHE A 204 -15.94 15.15 -17.22
N ARG A 205 -14.76 15.51 -17.75
CA ARG A 205 -14.11 16.81 -17.49
C ARG A 205 -14.84 18.02 -18.09
N ALA A 206 -15.80 17.81 -18.98
CA ALA A 206 -16.53 18.87 -19.65
C ALA A 206 -17.90 19.20 -19.01
N GLN A 207 -18.28 18.47 -17.94
CA GLN A 207 -19.50 18.70 -17.16
C GLN A 207 -19.26 19.77 -16.09
#